data_AF-A0A328F7S5-F1
#
_entry.id   AF-A0A328F7S5-F1
#
_cell.length_a   1.000
_cell.length_b   1.000
_cell.length_c   1.000
_cell.angle_alpha   90.00
_cell.angle_beta   90.00
_cell.angle_gamma   90.00
#
_symmetry.space_group_name_H-M   'P 1'
#
loop_
_entity.id
_entity.type
_entity.pdbx_description
1 polymer ?
#
loop_
_entity_poly.entity_id
_entity_poly.type
_entity_poly.pdbx_seq_one_letter_code
_entity_poly.pdbx_strand_id
1 'polypeptide(L)'
;MTVIIVSAVFIIALFSLGLIIRRLKTPNVSSEPGEQSPSSPEEKDPGADFKQILDTLIKLNILIRTDRGFSMDLISKIESIIDDLKALIPDMITRYPGETLTYELKKIGATHLFKTVKEYLDLSPDSRQTQRQVFEKTIESLHDVCVRSREIVDNNETAEFKTMAHFLEGKFS
;
A
#
# COMPACT_ATOMS: atom_id res chain seq x y z
N MET A 1 34.85 22.10 -15.65
CA MET A 1 33.52 22.70 -15.38
C MET A 1 32.79 23.00 -16.70
N THR A 2 32.74 22.02 -17.62
CA THR A 2 32.21 22.17 -18.99
C THR A 2 31.31 21.00 -19.41
N VAL A 3 31.32 19.89 -18.65
CA VAL A 3 30.55 18.68 -18.98
C VAL A 3 29.10 18.74 -18.44
N ILE A 4 28.83 19.58 -17.43
CA ILE A 4 27.50 19.65 -16.79
C ILE A 4 26.51 20.50 -17.61
N ILE A 5 26.98 21.37 -18.50
CA ILE A 5 26.12 22.31 -19.24
C ILE A 5 25.47 21.66 -20.49
N VAL A 6 26.08 20.60 -21.04
CA VAL A 6 25.58 19.97 -22.29
C VAL A 6 24.39 19.04 -22.03
N SER A 7 24.26 18.47 -20.83
CA SER A 7 23.20 17.50 -20.50
C SER A 7 21.82 18.14 -20.24
N ALA A 8 21.78 19.42 -19.86
CA ALA A 8 20.53 20.12 -19.53
C ALA A 8 19.72 20.54 -20.77
N VAL A 9 20.36 20.72 -21.92
CA VAL A 9 19.68 21.17 -23.15
C VAL A 9 18.97 20.01 -23.87
N PHE A 10 19.46 18.77 -23.72
CA PHE A 10 18.90 17.61 -24.42
C PHE A 10 17.54 17.14 -23.84
N ILE A 11 17.31 17.34 -22.54
CA ILE A 11 16.07 16.92 -21.87
C ILE A 11 14.90 17.87 -22.19
N ILE A 12 15.18 19.17 -22.38
CA ILE A 12 14.14 20.17 -22.71
C ILE A 12 13.64 19.99 -24.16
N ALA A 13 14.49 19.53 -25.07
CA ALA A 13 14.10 19.27 -26.47
C ALA A 13 13.18 18.03 -26.64
N LEU A 14 13.24 17.06 -25.73
CA LEU A 14 12.40 15.84 -25.81
C LEU A 14 11.00 16.06 -25.22
N PHE A 15 10.82 17.01 -24.30
CA PHE A 15 9.50 17.32 -23.72
C PHE A 15 8.63 18.22 -24.61
N SER A 16 9.21 19.05 -25.47
CA SER A 16 8.45 19.92 -26.38
C SER A 16 7.91 19.20 -27.62
N LEU A 17 8.55 18.11 -28.06
CA LEU A 17 8.11 17.37 -29.25
C LEU A 17 6.88 16.47 -28.98
N GLY A 18 6.74 15.93 -27.76
CA GLY A 18 5.63 15.06 -27.37
C GLY A 18 4.28 15.77 -27.26
N LEU A 19 4.27 17.08 -26.97
CA LEU A 19 3.04 17.86 -26.81
C LEU A 19 2.43 18.30 -28.16
N ILE A 20 3.20 18.36 -29.24
CA ILE A 20 2.72 18.81 -30.56
C ILE A 20 1.98 17.68 -31.30
N ILE A 21 2.38 16.42 -31.10
CA ILE A 21 1.77 15.27 -31.80
C ILE A 21 0.36 14.95 -31.27
N ARG A 22 0.01 15.35 -30.04
CA ARG A 22 -1.34 15.13 -29.47
C ARG A 22 -2.41 16.13 -29.95
N ARG A 23 -2.06 17.20 -30.66
CA ARG A 23 -3.04 18.23 -31.10
C ARG A 23 -3.54 18.12 -32.54
N LEU A 24 -3.14 17.09 -33.30
CA LEU A 24 -3.44 17.01 -34.74
C LEU A 24 -4.21 15.74 -35.18
N LYS A 25 -4.87 15.02 -34.26
CA LYS A 25 -5.67 13.84 -34.64
C LYS A 25 -7.13 13.93 -34.20
N THR A 26 -7.88 14.73 -34.93
CA THR A 26 -9.30 14.58 -35.28
C THR A 26 -9.42 15.03 -36.73
N PRO A 27 -10.21 14.39 -37.63
CA PRO A 27 -11.65 14.10 -37.47
C PRO A 27 -12.00 12.67 -37.99
N ASN A 28 -13.22 12.12 -38.14
CA ASN A 28 -14.60 12.61 -38.16
C ASN A 28 -15.58 11.42 -37.96
N VAL A 29 -16.66 11.69 -37.22
CA VAL A 29 -18.05 11.14 -37.16
C VAL A 29 -18.49 9.99 -38.10
N SER A 30 -19.13 8.93 -37.55
CA SER A 30 -20.58 8.57 -37.78
C SER A 30 -21.03 7.26 -37.07
N SER A 31 -22.05 7.42 -36.22
CA SER A 31 -23.26 6.59 -35.98
C SER A 31 -23.19 5.10 -35.59
N GLU A 32 -23.57 4.77 -34.34
CA GLU A 32 -24.88 4.17 -33.98
C GLU A 32 -25.08 4.12 -32.45
N PRO A 33 -26.29 4.39 -31.90
CA PRO A 33 -26.58 4.35 -30.47
C PRO A 33 -27.11 2.97 -30.06
N GLY A 34 -26.25 2.14 -29.48
CA GLY A 34 -26.65 0.97 -28.71
C GLY A 34 -26.56 1.28 -27.23
N GLU A 35 -27.69 1.25 -26.52
CA GLU A 35 -27.77 1.33 -25.06
C GLU A 35 -26.93 0.23 -24.41
N GLN A 36 -25.68 0.53 -24.08
CA GLN A 36 -24.97 -0.20 -23.04
C GLN A 36 -25.49 0.33 -21.70
N SER A 37 -26.45 -0.42 -21.16
CA SER A 37 -26.78 -0.37 -19.73
C SER A 37 -25.48 -0.35 -18.92
N PRO A 38 -25.37 0.50 -17.88
CA PRO A 38 -24.20 0.48 -17.02
C PRO A 38 -24.09 -0.93 -16.44
N SER A 39 -22.99 -1.61 -16.76
CA SER A 39 -22.63 -2.87 -16.11
C SER A 39 -22.63 -2.60 -14.61
N SER A 40 -23.59 -3.20 -13.91
CA SER A 40 -23.64 -3.24 -12.46
C SER A 40 -22.24 -3.55 -11.93
N PRO A 41 -21.76 -2.86 -10.88
CA PRO A 41 -20.49 -3.23 -10.27
C PRO A 41 -20.59 -4.71 -9.92
N GLU A 42 -19.70 -5.53 -10.48
CA GLU A 42 -19.52 -6.90 -10.02
C GLU A 42 -19.41 -6.84 -8.50
N GLU A 43 -20.35 -7.49 -7.83
CA GLU A 43 -20.36 -7.64 -6.38
C GLU A 43 -19.12 -8.47 -6.04
N LYS A 44 -17.97 -7.79 -5.88
CA LYS A 44 -16.72 -8.41 -5.51
C LYS A 44 -16.97 -9.15 -4.21
N ASP A 45 -16.84 -10.48 -4.26
CA ASP A 45 -16.82 -11.32 -3.07
C ASP A 45 -15.87 -10.70 -2.03
N PRO A 46 -16.38 -10.18 -0.91
CA PRO A 46 -15.55 -9.54 0.10
C PRO A 46 -14.48 -10.50 0.66
N GLY A 47 -14.70 -11.81 0.56
CA GLY A 47 -13.76 -12.86 0.97
C GLY A 47 -12.63 -13.12 -0.03
N ALA A 48 -12.84 -12.87 -1.32
CA ALA A 48 -11.80 -13.06 -2.35
C ALA A 48 -10.64 -12.06 -2.16
N ASP A 49 -10.95 -10.83 -1.75
CA ASP A 49 -9.96 -9.79 -1.42
C ASP A 49 -9.11 -10.19 -0.21
N PHE A 50 -9.71 -10.80 0.83
CA PHE A 50 -8.96 -11.20 2.03
C PHE A 50 -7.95 -12.31 1.75
N LYS A 51 -8.30 -13.27 0.88
CA LYS A 51 -7.36 -14.34 0.50
C LYS A 51 -6.08 -13.78 -0.13
N GLN A 52 -6.21 -12.77 -1.00
CA GLN A 52 -5.05 -12.12 -1.62
C GLN A 52 -4.19 -11.38 -0.59
N ILE A 53 -4.83 -10.72 0.38
CA ILE A 53 -4.14 -10.09 1.52
C ILE A 53 -3.34 -11.14 2.30
N LEU A 54 -3.96 -12.26 2.65
CA LEU A 54 -3.30 -13.33 3.39
C LEU A 54 -2.11 -13.91 2.62
N ASP A 55 -2.24 -14.13 1.32
CA ASP A 55 -1.14 -14.58 0.47
C ASP A 55 0.04 -13.58 0.50
N THR A 56 -0.23 -12.27 0.49
CA THR A 56 0.81 -11.24 0.63
C THR A 56 1.48 -11.28 2.00
N LEU A 57 0.71 -11.42 3.08
CA LEU A 57 1.25 -11.51 4.44
C LEU A 57 2.10 -12.78 4.64
N ILE A 58 1.69 -13.91 4.05
CA ILE A 58 2.49 -15.15 4.08
C ILE A 58 3.79 -14.98 3.30
N LYS A 59 3.73 -14.39 2.10
CA LYS A 59 4.93 -14.08 1.31
C LYS A 59 5.89 -13.19 2.08
N LEU A 60 5.37 -12.19 2.81
CA LEU A 60 6.19 -11.35 3.69
C LEU A 60 6.87 -12.17 4.79
N ASN A 61 6.13 -13.03 5.48
CA ASN A 61 6.69 -13.86 6.56
C ASN A 61 7.83 -14.75 6.04
N ILE A 62 7.64 -15.38 4.88
CA ILE A 62 8.68 -16.19 4.24
C ILE A 62 9.89 -15.31 3.90
N LEU A 63 9.67 -14.16 3.27
CA LEU A 63 10.73 -13.23 2.87
C LEU A 63 11.63 -12.87 4.06
N ILE A 64 11.06 -12.39 5.17
CA ILE A 64 11.83 -11.96 6.34
C ILE A 64 12.57 -13.12 7.03
N ARG A 65 12.00 -14.33 7.02
CA ARG A 65 12.64 -15.53 7.62
C ARG A 65 13.78 -16.08 6.77
N THR A 66 13.79 -15.80 5.48
CA THR A 66 14.85 -16.25 4.56
C THR A 66 16.06 -15.32 4.53
N ASP A 67 15.92 -14.06 4.96
CA ASP A 67 17.03 -13.12 5.04
C ASP A 67 17.89 -13.39 6.29
N ARG A 68 19.11 -13.89 6.08
CA ARG A 68 20.03 -14.26 7.17
C ARG A 68 20.55 -13.08 8.00
N GLY A 69 20.47 -11.86 7.45
CA GLY A 69 20.97 -10.64 8.09
C GLY A 69 19.90 -9.84 8.80
N PHE A 70 18.66 -10.33 8.81
CA PHE A 70 17.52 -9.61 9.37
C PHE A 70 17.38 -9.88 10.87
N SER A 71 17.06 -8.82 11.64
CA SER A 71 17.03 -8.92 13.10
C SER A 71 15.86 -9.78 13.57
N MET A 72 16.10 -10.67 14.54
CA MET A 72 15.03 -11.47 15.14
C MET A 72 13.98 -10.61 15.85
N ASP A 73 14.37 -9.47 16.44
CA ASP A 73 13.40 -8.55 17.06
C ASP A 73 12.42 -7.97 16.01
N LEU A 74 12.95 -7.61 14.83
CA LEU A 74 12.17 -7.06 13.72
C LEU A 74 11.28 -8.12 13.11
N ILE A 75 11.78 -9.36 13.01
CA ILE A 75 10.96 -10.50 12.59
C ILE A 75 9.78 -10.65 13.53
N SER A 76 10.01 -10.77 14.84
CA SER A 76 8.92 -10.95 15.81
C SER A 76 7.91 -9.80 15.77
N LYS A 77 8.37 -8.56 15.61
CA LYS A 77 7.45 -7.41 15.52
C LYS A 77 6.62 -7.41 14.23
N ILE A 78 7.23 -7.72 13.08
CA ILE A 78 6.50 -7.84 11.81
C ILE A 78 5.52 -9.01 11.85
N GLU A 79 5.88 -10.12 12.49
CA GLU A 79 4.97 -11.26 12.70
C GLU A 79 3.76 -10.88 13.56
N SER A 80 3.96 -10.09 14.62
CA SER A 80 2.85 -9.56 15.42
C SER A 80 1.91 -8.69 14.58
N ILE A 81 2.44 -7.83 13.69
CA ILE A 81 1.62 -7.04 12.77
C ILE A 81 0.82 -7.96 11.82
N ILE A 82 1.46 -9.00 11.28
CA ILE A 82 0.80 -9.98 10.40
C ILE A 82 -0.35 -10.68 11.12
N ASP A 83 -0.12 -11.15 12.35
CA ASP A 83 -1.15 -11.80 13.16
C ASP A 83 -2.29 -10.83 13.49
N ASP A 84 -1.97 -9.56 13.72
CA ASP A 84 -2.95 -8.50 13.94
C ASP A 84 -3.85 -8.27 12.74
N LEU A 85 -3.26 -8.09 11.56
CA LEU A 85 -4.01 -7.87 10.33
C LEU A 85 -4.84 -9.11 9.94
N LYS A 86 -4.29 -10.32 10.13
CA LYS A 86 -4.98 -11.58 9.87
C LYS A 86 -6.24 -11.74 10.73
N ALA A 87 -6.19 -11.31 11.99
CA ALA A 87 -7.34 -11.36 12.88
C ALA A 87 -8.34 -10.22 12.61
N LEU A 88 -7.83 -9.00 12.42
CA LEU A 88 -8.65 -7.79 12.37
C LEU A 88 -9.41 -7.60 11.04
N ILE A 89 -8.76 -7.89 9.91
CA ILE A 89 -9.34 -7.58 8.59
C ILE A 89 -10.62 -8.39 8.31
N PRO A 90 -10.70 -9.71 8.58
CA PRO A 90 -11.94 -10.47 8.41
C PRO A 90 -13.11 -9.91 9.21
N ASP A 91 -12.85 -9.51 10.46
CA ASP A 91 -13.87 -8.93 11.34
C ASP A 91 -14.35 -7.59 10.80
N MET A 92 -13.43 -6.73 10.33
CA MET A 92 -13.78 -5.45 9.71
C MET A 92 -14.56 -5.61 8.41
N ILE A 93 -14.18 -6.55 7.54
CA ILE A 93 -14.91 -6.84 6.31
C ILE A 93 -16.33 -7.33 6.62
N THR A 94 -16.49 -8.17 7.64
CA THR A 94 -17.77 -8.78 7.98
C THR A 94 -18.70 -7.78 8.67
N ARG A 95 -18.18 -7.01 9.63
CA ARG A 95 -18.97 -6.16 10.51
C ARG A 95 -19.10 -4.73 9.99
N TYR A 96 -18.10 -4.25 9.26
CA TYR A 96 -17.94 -2.85 8.88
C TYR A 96 -17.43 -2.68 7.42
N PRO A 97 -18.00 -3.35 6.41
CA PRO A 97 -17.45 -3.41 5.05
C PRO A 97 -17.31 -2.04 4.36
N GLY A 98 -18.16 -1.07 4.70
CA GLY A 98 -18.19 0.27 4.08
C GLY A 98 -17.35 1.32 4.80
N GLU A 99 -16.74 0.98 5.95
CA GLU A 99 -15.98 1.93 6.75
C GLU A 99 -14.60 2.20 6.14
N THR A 100 -14.17 3.47 6.16
CA THR A 100 -12.84 3.86 5.62
C THR A 100 -11.71 3.13 6.33
N LEU A 101 -11.87 2.84 7.63
CA LEU A 101 -10.90 2.05 8.39
C LEU A 101 -10.70 0.64 7.81
N THR A 102 -11.78 -0.01 7.33
CA THR A 102 -11.71 -1.32 6.67
C THR A 102 -10.87 -1.23 5.40
N TYR A 103 -11.04 -0.18 4.60
CA TYR A 103 -10.25 0.03 3.40
C TYR A 103 -8.76 0.23 3.72
N GLU A 104 -8.43 1.08 4.70
CA GLU A 104 -7.05 1.35 5.07
C GLU A 104 -6.34 0.12 5.64
N LEU A 105 -7.01 -0.66 6.50
CA LEU A 105 -6.46 -1.92 7.02
C LEU A 105 -6.21 -2.94 5.91
N LYS A 106 -7.14 -3.06 4.94
CA LYS A 106 -6.95 -3.89 3.74
C LYS A 106 -5.73 -3.42 2.94
N LYS A 107 -5.57 -2.11 2.72
CA LYS A 107 -4.43 -1.52 1.99
C LYS A 107 -3.10 -1.80 2.68
N ILE A 108 -3.05 -1.73 4.01
CA ILE A 108 -1.86 -2.06 4.80
C ILE A 108 -1.45 -3.51 4.57
N GLY A 109 -2.39 -4.44 4.75
CA GLY A 109 -2.14 -5.87 4.60
C GLY A 109 -1.87 -6.31 3.15
N ALA A 110 -2.55 -5.68 2.18
CA ALA A 110 -2.41 -6.02 0.76
C ALA A 110 -1.11 -5.53 0.14
N THR A 111 -0.55 -4.41 0.63
CA THR A 111 0.52 -3.72 -0.09
C THR A 111 1.52 -3.03 0.81
N HIS A 112 1.08 -2.18 1.74
CA HIS A 112 2.00 -1.27 2.43
C HIS A 112 3.07 -2.01 3.22
N LEU A 113 2.68 -2.93 4.10
CA LEU A 113 3.63 -3.63 4.97
C LEU A 113 4.67 -4.40 4.15
N PHE A 114 4.20 -5.14 3.14
CA PHE A 114 5.10 -5.90 2.25
C PHE A 114 6.07 -4.98 1.52
N LYS A 115 5.58 -3.88 0.93
CA LYS A 115 6.40 -2.91 0.20
C LYS A 115 7.47 -2.30 1.11
N THR A 116 7.09 -1.79 2.28
CA THR A 116 8.00 -1.17 3.24
C THR A 116 9.12 -2.11 3.68
N VAL A 117 8.78 -3.37 4.01
CA VAL A 117 9.79 -4.36 4.40
C VAL A 117 10.66 -4.76 3.22
N LYS A 118 10.07 -5.01 2.05
CA LYS A 118 10.83 -5.39 0.86
C LYS A 118 11.80 -4.29 0.44
N GLU A 119 11.38 -3.03 0.42
CA GLU A 119 12.23 -1.89 0.07
C GLU A 119 13.44 -1.79 1.00
N TYR A 120 13.26 -2.03 2.30
CA TYR A 120 14.37 -2.10 3.24
C TYR A 120 15.30 -3.30 2.97
N LEU A 121 14.74 -4.47 2.66
CA LEU A 121 15.53 -5.65 2.32
C LEU A 121 16.23 -5.53 0.95
N ASP A 122 15.72 -4.73 0.02
CA ASP A 122 16.39 -4.51 -1.27
C ASP A 122 17.64 -3.61 -1.15
N LEU A 123 17.83 -2.95 0.00
CA LEU A 123 19.01 -2.12 0.27
C LEU A 123 20.28 -2.97 0.45
N SER A 124 21.42 -2.36 0.10
CA SER A 124 22.74 -2.92 0.45
C SER A 124 22.92 -2.98 1.97
N PRO A 125 23.79 -3.87 2.51
CA PRO A 125 24.02 -3.99 3.95
C PRO A 125 24.35 -2.66 4.65
N ASP A 126 25.22 -1.84 4.06
CA ASP A 126 25.60 -0.53 4.61
C ASP A 126 24.42 0.45 4.61
N SER A 127 23.59 0.40 3.57
CA SER A 127 22.38 1.23 3.46
C SER A 127 21.33 0.79 4.47
N ARG A 128 21.16 -0.53 4.69
CA ARG A 128 20.29 -1.07 5.75
C ARG A 128 20.73 -0.56 7.12
N GLN A 129 22.02 -0.62 7.42
CA GLN A 129 22.55 -0.14 8.70
C GLN A 129 22.27 1.36 8.91
N THR A 130 22.42 2.18 7.86
CA THR A 130 22.15 3.62 7.92
C THR A 130 20.66 3.94 8.10
N GLN A 131 19.79 3.17 7.46
CA GLN A 131 18.33 3.38 7.49
C GLN A 131 17.61 2.63 8.62
N ARG A 132 18.33 1.81 9.39
CA ARG A 132 17.76 0.89 10.37
C ARG A 132 16.82 1.56 11.36
N GLN A 133 17.25 2.68 11.96
CA GLN A 133 16.43 3.38 12.94
C GLN A 133 15.14 3.96 12.34
N VAL A 134 15.19 4.41 11.10
CA VAL A 134 14.00 4.92 10.39
C VAL A 134 13.04 3.77 10.11
N PHE A 135 13.57 2.65 9.62
CA PHE A 135 12.78 1.45 9.39
C PHE A 135 12.13 0.92 10.67
N GLU A 136 12.88 0.81 11.77
CA GLU A 136 12.36 0.38 13.08
C GLU A 136 11.20 1.27 13.55
N LYS A 137 11.32 2.59 13.43
CA LYS A 137 10.23 3.52 13.77
C LYS A 137 8.99 3.35 12.90
N THR A 138 9.18 3.04 11.62
CA THR A 138 8.06 2.76 10.71
C THR A 138 7.34 1.46 11.11
N ILE A 139 8.11 0.40 11.41
CA ILE A 139 7.56 -0.87 11.88
C ILE A 139 6.86 -0.72 13.24
N GLU A 140 7.47 0.01 14.18
CA GLU A 140 6.86 0.36 15.47
C GLU A 140 5.52 1.05 15.26
N SER A 141 5.48 2.07 14.39
CA SER A 141 4.25 2.80 14.14
C SER A 141 3.18 1.96 13.47
N LEU A 142 3.54 1.00 12.61
CA LEU A 142 2.56 0.09 12.00
C LEU A 142 2.00 -0.86 13.06
N HIS A 143 2.85 -1.36 13.95
CA HIS A 143 2.45 -2.19 15.08
C HIS A 143 1.48 -1.46 16.01
N ASP A 144 1.83 -0.26 16.47
CA ASP A 144 0.98 0.53 17.39
C ASP A 144 -0.40 0.80 16.78
N VAL A 145 -0.48 1.05 15.48
CA VAL A 145 -1.75 1.29 14.82
C VAL A 145 -2.57 0.01 14.65
N CYS A 146 -1.94 -1.12 14.37
CA CYS A 146 -2.65 -2.40 14.30
C CYS A 146 -3.25 -2.75 15.67
N VAL A 147 -2.47 -2.58 16.73
CA VAL A 147 -2.93 -2.76 18.12
C VAL A 147 -4.09 -1.83 18.43
N ARG A 148 -3.94 -0.52 18.19
CA ARG A 148 -4.99 0.46 18.46
C ARG A 148 -6.25 0.22 17.62
N SER A 149 -6.10 -0.17 16.36
CA SER A 149 -7.23 -0.50 15.48
C SER A 149 -7.98 -1.73 15.98
N ARG A 150 -7.27 -2.75 16.49
CA ARG A 150 -7.91 -3.89 17.15
C ARG A 150 -8.68 -3.46 18.38
N GLU A 151 -8.09 -2.67 19.28
CA GLU A 151 -8.77 -2.18 20.49
C GLU A 151 -10.07 -1.44 20.15
N ILE A 152 -10.03 -0.56 19.15
CA ILE A 152 -11.19 0.19 18.67
C ILE A 152 -12.31 -0.75 18.21
N VAL A 153 -11.97 -1.85 17.54
CA VAL A 153 -12.93 -2.83 17.01
C VAL A 153 -13.47 -3.75 18.11
N ASP A 154 -12.60 -4.21 19.00
CA ASP A 154 -12.96 -5.08 20.14
C ASP A 154 -13.88 -4.35 21.12
N ASN A 155 -13.63 -3.05 21.34
CA ASN A 155 -14.44 -2.20 22.23
C ASN A 155 -15.67 -1.58 21.54
N ASN A 156 -15.86 -1.80 20.23
CA ASN A 156 -16.93 -1.18 19.44
C ASN A 156 -16.91 0.37 19.45
N GLU A 157 -15.72 0.97 19.50
CA GLU A 157 -15.49 2.42 19.48
C GLU A 157 -15.65 2.98 18.05
N THR A 158 -16.81 2.76 17.41
CA THR A 158 -17.03 3.12 15.99
C THR A 158 -16.86 4.60 15.69
N ALA A 159 -17.03 5.48 16.69
CA ALA A 159 -16.75 6.90 16.57
C ALA A 159 -15.28 7.20 16.23
N GLU A 160 -14.35 6.32 16.61
CA GLU A 160 -12.91 6.47 16.35
C GLU A 160 -12.48 6.00 14.96
N PHE A 161 -13.37 5.33 14.21
CA PHE A 161 -13.00 4.72 12.93
C PHE A 161 -12.51 5.74 11.92
N LYS A 162 -13.22 6.88 11.81
CA LYS A 162 -12.85 7.95 10.89
C LYS A 162 -11.52 8.60 11.27
N THR A 163 -11.31 8.84 12.56
CA THR A 163 -10.04 9.38 13.08
C THR A 163 -8.88 8.46 12.75
N MET A 164 -9.05 7.15 13.02
CA MET A 164 -8.02 6.16 12.74
C MET A 164 -7.76 6.00 11.24
N ALA A 165 -8.81 5.99 10.41
CA ALA A 165 -8.67 5.91 8.97
C ALA A 165 -7.89 7.11 8.39
N HIS A 166 -8.20 8.34 8.82
CA HIS A 166 -7.45 9.53 8.38
C HIS A 166 -6.00 9.51 8.85
N PHE A 167 -5.73 9.01 10.05
CA PHE A 167 -4.37 8.83 10.53
C PHE A 167 -3.60 7.85 9.64
N LEU A 168 -4.21 6.71 9.33
CA LEU A 168 -3.63 5.68 8.46
C LEU A 168 -3.37 6.22 7.06
N GLU A 169 -4.36 6.87 6.46
CA GLU A 169 -4.27 7.48 5.14
C GLU A 169 -3.13 8.50 5.08
N GLY A 170 -3.05 9.42 6.05
CA GLY A 170 -2.04 10.47 6.06
C GLY A 170 -0.62 9.98 6.32
N LYS A 171 -0.48 8.86 7.05
CA LYS A 171 0.84 8.33 7.44
C LYS A 171 1.39 7.29 6.47
N PHE A 172 0.51 6.56 5.77
CA PHE A 172 0.86 5.36 5.02
C PHE A 172 0.37 5.34 3.56
N SER A 173 -0.13 6.47 3.03
CA SER A 173 -0.48 6.60 1.60
C SER A 173 0.70 6.81 0.67
#